data_AF-A0A3M2C071-F1
#
_entry.id   AF-A0A3M2C071-F1
#
_cell.length_a   1.000
_cell.length_b   1.000
_cell.length_c   1.000
_cell.angle_alpha   90.00
_cell.angle_beta   90.00
_cell.angle_gamma   90.00
#
_symmetry.space_group_name_H-M   'P 1'
#
loop_
_entity.id
_entity.type
_entity.pdbx_description
1 polymer ?
#
loop_
_entity_poly.entity_id
_entity_poly.type
_entity_poly.pdbx_seq_one_letter_code
_entity_poly.pdbx_strand_id
1 'polypeptide(L)'
;MTRFLGPVGVLTVVALAVLFSVLNGGQRVTLDFGLFVLYRVPVTLVAVGGLFLGMVVMFLAGIHTDLKVRAILRRRLADESAEERARIDRMQRDLFQPERTPGDEGDG
;
A
#
# COMPACT_ATOMS: atom_id res chain seq x y z
N MET A 1 -10.38 -11.05 17.92
CA MET A 1 -11.36 -11.70 17.03
C MET A 1 -11.18 -11.36 15.53
N THR A 2 -10.38 -10.35 15.14
CA THR A 2 -10.18 -9.97 13.73
C THR A 2 -9.11 -10.77 12.98
N ARG A 3 -8.19 -11.48 13.67
CA ARG A 3 -7.12 -12.29 13.03
C ARG A 3 -7.64 -13.43 12.16
N PHE A 4 -8.84 -13.92 12.41
CA PHE A 4 -9.45 -15.00 11.63
C PHE A 4 -10.32 -14.49 10.48
N LEU A 5 -10.65 -13.20 10.45
CA LEU A 5 -11.56 -12.64 9.45
C LEU A 5 -10.95 -12.71 8.04
N GLY A 6 -9.64 -12.51 7.92
CA GLY A 6 -8.90 -12.66 6.66
C GLY A 6 -8.95 -14.11 6.13
N PRO A 7 -8.43 -15.10 6.87
CA PRO A 7 -8.45 -16.50 6.44
C PRO A 7 -9.87 -17.03 6.15
N VAL A 8 -10.85 -16.68 7.00
CA VAL A 8 -12.25 -17.09 6.79
C VAL A 8 -12.83 -16.49 5.52
N GLY A 9 -12.55 -15.21 5.24
CA GLY A 9 -12.95 -14.57 3.99
C GLY A 9 -12.38 -15.27 2.77
N VAL A 10 -11.07 -15.58 2.78
CA VAL A 10 -10.42 -16.33 1.69
C VAL A 10 -11.04 -17.71 1.51
N LEU A 11 -11.22 -18.47 2.60
CA LEU A 11 -11.86 -19.79 2.56
C LEU A 11 -13.27 -19.74 1.98
N THR A 12 -14.05 -18.72 2.35
CA THR A 12 -15.41 -18.52 1.84
C THR A 12 -15.40 -18.27 0.33
N VAL A 13 -14.52 -17.39 -0.16
CA VAL A 13 -14.39 -17.12 -1.60
C VAL A 13 -13.98 -18.39 -2.36
N VAL A 14 -13.02 -19.15 -1.83
CA VAL A 14 -12.59 -20.42 -2.44
C VAL A 14 -13.72 -21.45 -2.47
N ALA A 15 -14.46 -21.62 -1.36
CA ALA A 15 -15.58 -22.54 -1.30
C ALA A 15 -16.68 -22.18 -2.31
N LEU A 16 -16.99 -20.90 -2.45
CA LEU A 16 -17.95 -20.40 -3.44
C LEU A 16 -17.46 -20.64 -4.87
N ALA A 17 -16.18 -20.39 -5.16
CA ALA A 17 -15.61 -20.64 -6.48
C ALA A 17 -15.66 -22.12 -6.86
N VAL A 18 -15.33 -23.02 -5.92
CA VAL A 18 -15.42 -24.48 -6.13
C VAL A 18 -16.87 -24.89 -6.36
N LEU A 19 -17.81 -24.44 -5.51
CA LEU A 19 -19.23 -24.74 -5.67
C LEU A 19 -19.75 -24.27 -7.03
N PHE A 20 -19.43 -23.04 -7.41
CA PHE A 20 -19.79 -22.49 -8.71
C PHE A 20 -19.21 -23.34 -9.86
N SER A 21 -17.95 -23.74 -9.76
CA SER A 21 -17.29 -24.58 -10.77
C SER A 21 -17.95 -25.94 -10.90
N VAL A 22 -18.34 -26.59 -9.80
CA VAL A 22 -19.03 -27.88 -9.83
C VAL A 22 -20.41 -27.75 -10.48
N LEU A 23 -21.16 -26.72 -10.14
CA LEU A 23 -22.51 -26.50 -10.68
C LEU A 23 -22.51 -26.09 -12.16
N ASN A 24 -21.46 -25.40 -12.63
CA ASN A 24 -21.42 -24.80 -13.96
C ASN A 24 -20.35 -25.38 -14.89
N GLY A 25 -19.63 -26.44 -14.48
CA GLY A 25 -18.45 -26.95 -15.21
C GLY A 25 -18.73 -27.43 -16.65
N GLY A 26 -19.97 -27.83 -16.95
CA GLY A 26 -20.39 -28.19 -18.31
C GLY A 26 -20.91 -27.02 -19.15
N GLN A 27 -21.20 -25.87 -18.54
CA GLN A 27 -21.80 -24.72 -19.23
C GLN A 27 -20.77 -23.94 -20.03
N ARG A 28 -21.11 -23.63 -21.27
CA ARG A 28 -20.28 -22.85 -22.18
C ARG A 28 -21.09 -21.68 -22.72
N VAL A 29 -20.47 -20.52 -22.78
CA VAL A 29 -21.06 -19.26 -23.24
C VAL A 29 -20.25 -18.68 -24.39
N THR A 30 -20.91 -17.87 -25.20
CA THR A 30 -20.23 -17.03 -26.20
C THR A 30 -20.03 -15.66 -25.57
N LEU A 31 -18.78 -15.18 -25.58
CA LEU A 31 -18.44 -13.86 -25.08
C LEU A 31 -18.20 -12.96 -26.28
N ASP A 32 -19.01 -11.91 -26.37
CA ASP A 32 -18.80 -10.83 -27.33
C ASP A 32 -18.26 -9.61 -26.58
N PHE A 33 -17.02 -9.24 -26.90
CA PHE A 33 -16.35 -8.07 -26.33
C PHE A 33 -16.45 -6.84 -27.24
N GLY A 34 -17.30 -6.90 -28.28
CA GLY A 34 -17.49 -5.87 -29.30
C GLY A 34 -16.40 -5.85 -30.38
N LEU A 35 -15.12 -5.97 -29.98
CA LEU A 35 -13.98 -6.04 -30.90
C LEU A 35 -13.60 -7.47 -31.29
N PHE A 36 -13.96 -8.44 -30.45
CA PHE A 36 -13.64 -9.85 -30.64
C PHE A 36 -14.69 -10.73 -29.95
N VAL A 37 -14.94 -11.90 -30.54
CA VAL A 37 -15.91 -12.87 -30.03
C VAL A 37 -15.20 -14.17 -29.69
N LEU A 38 -15.35 -14.63 -28.45
CA LEU A 38 -14.88 -15.94 -28.01
C LEU A 38 -16.06 -16.90 -27.90
N TYR A 39 -16.01 -17.98 -28.66
CA TYR A 39 -17.07 -18.98 -28.69
C TYR A 39 -16.83 -20.11 -27.69
N ARG A 40 -17.92 -20.60 -27.09
CA ARG A 40 -17.95 -21.80 -26.22
C ARG A 40 -16.95 -21.74 -25.06
N VAL A 41 -16.77 -20.56 -24.47
CA VAL A 41 -15.93 -20.37 -23.29
C VAL A 41 -16.62 -21.00 -22.07
N PRO A 42 -15.92 -21.82 -21.27
CA PRO A 42 -16.47 -22.34 -20.02
C PRO A 42 -16.87 -21.20 -19.09
N VAL A 43 -18.10 -21.22 -18.57
CA VAL A 43 -18.62 -20.16 -17.67
C VAL A 43 -17.74 -20.00 -16.44
N THR A 44 -17.20 -21.11 -15.91
CA THR A 44 -16.27 -21.10 -14.79
C THR A 44 -15.03 -20.23 -15.07
N LEU A 45 -14.46 -20.34 -16.27
CA LEU A 45 -13.29 -19.56 -16.65
C LEU A 45 -13.61 -18.07 -16.72
N VAL A 46 -14.80 -17.72 -17.22
CA VAL A 46 -15.28 -16.34 -17.29
C VAL A 46 -15.46 -15.75 -15.90
N ALA A 47 -16.15 -16.47 -15.01
CA ALA A 47 -16.44 -15.99 -13.66
C ALA A 47 -15.17 -15.87 -12.80
N VAL A 48 -14.36 -16.93 -12.75
CA VAL A 48 -13.12 -16.94 -11.97
C VAL A 48 -12.10 -15.98 -12.56
N GLY A 49 -11.97 -15.96 -13.90
CA GLY A 49 -11.09 -15.03 -14.61
C GLY A 49 -11.48 -13.58 -14.39
N GLY A 50 -12.78 -13.27 -14.46
CA GLY A 50 -13.30 -11.92 -14.19
C GLY A 50 -13.07 -11.48 -12.75
N LEU A 51 -13.32 -12.35 -11.77
CA LEU A 51 -13.03 -12.09 -10.36
C LEU A 51 -11.54 -11.81 -10.14
N PHE A 52 -10.67 -12.67 -10.69
CA PHE A 52 -9.23 -12.53 -10.60
C PHE A 52 -8.75 -11.23 -11.25
N LEU A 53 -9.23 -10.92 -12.45
CA LEU A 53 -8.89 -9.69 -13.15
C LEU A 53 -9.33 -8.46 -12.35
N GLY A 54 -10.54 -8.47 -11.77
CA GLY A 54 -11.02 -7.39 -10.91
C GLY A 54 -10.11 -7.14 -9.70
N MET A 55 -9.66 -8.21 -9.04
CA MET A 55 -8.70 -8.11 -7.93
C MET A 55 -7.36 -7.52 -8.39
N VAL A 56 -6.83 -7.97 -9.53
CA VAL A 56 -5.58 -7.45 -10.11
C VAL A 56 -5.71 -5.96 -10.45
N VAL A 57 -6.82 -5.56 -11.09
CA VAL A 57 -7.08 -4.16 -11.44
C VAL A 57 -7.13 -3.29 -10.18
N MET A 58 -7.87 -3.72 -9.15
CA MET A 58 -7.97 -2.98 -7.90
C MET A 58 -6.62 -2.89 -7.19
N PHE A 59 -5.82 -3.96 -7.21
CA PHE A 59 -4.47 -3.98 -6.67
C PHE A 59 -3.53 -3.02 -7.40
N LEU A 60 -3.51 -3.05 -8.74
CA LEU A 60 -2.69 -2.16 -9.57
C LEU A 60 -3.07 -0.69 -9.37
N ALA A 61 -4.37 -0.39 -9.32
CA ALA A 61 -4.86 0.96 -9.05
C ALA A 61 -4.44 1.47 -7.66
N GLY A 62 -4.42 0.57 -6.67
CA GLY A 62 -4.00 0.87 -5.31
C GLY A 62 -2.51 1.16 -5.17
N ILE A 63 -1.65 0.44 -5.90
CA ILE A 63 -0.17 0.55 -5.79
C ILE A 63 0.31 1.99 -5.98
N HIS A 64 -0.18 2.70 -7.00
CA HIS A 64 0.34 4.04 -7.28
C HIS A 64 0.02 5.01 -6.13
N THR A 65 -1.19 4.90 -5.57
CA THR A 65 -1.63 5.71 -4.42
C THR A 65 -0.80 5.38 -3.18
N ASP A 66 -0.58 4.09 -2.91
CA ASP A 66 0.21 3.64 -1.76
C ASP A 66 1.67 4.12 -1.84
N LEU A 67 2.30 3.97 -3.00
CA LEU A 67 3.67 4.44 -3.24
C LEU A 67 3.79 5.96 -3.09
N LYS A 68 2.81 6.74 -3.58
CA LYS A 68 2.79 8.20 -3.42
C LYS A 68 2.69 8.60 -1.95
N VAL A 69 1.78 7.99 -1.20
CA VAL A 69 1.62 8.25 0.24
C VAL A 69 2.90 7.92 0.98
N ARG A 70 3.51 6.76 0.70
CA ARG A 70 4.76 6.33 1.33
C ARG A 70 5.93 7.26 1.02
N ALA A 71 6.01 7.79 -0.20
CA ALA A 71 7.02 8.78 -0.59
C ALA A 71 6.83 10.11 0.16
N ILE A 72 5.59 10.58 0.30
CA ILE A 72 5.28 11.80 1.05
C ILE A 72 5.65 11.64 2.53
N LEU A 73 5.24 10.52 3.12
CA LEU A 73 5.52 10.24 4.53
C LEU A 73 7.04 10.17 4.80
N ARG A 74 7.79 9.52 3.90
CA ARG A 74 9.25 9.42 3.99
C ARG A 74 9.94 10.79 3.90
N ARG A 75 9.46 11.69 3.04
CA ARG A 75 10.01 13.06 2.94
C ARG A 75 9.76 13.84 4.23
N ARG A 76 8.53 13.82 4.76
CA ARG A 76 8.21 14.51 6.02
C ARG A 76 9.06 14.04 7.19
N LEU A 77 9.26 12.72 7.31
CA LEU A 77 10.14 12.14 8.33
C LEU A 77 11.61 12.57 8.16
N ALA A 78 12.09 12.68 6.92
CA ALA A 78 13.44 13.18 6.65
C ALA A 78 13.60 14.66 7.04
N ASP A 79 12.59 15.48 6.76
CA ASP A 79 12.60 16.91 7.13
C ASP A 79 12.55 17.10 8.65
N GLU A 80 11.65 16.38 9.35
CA GLU A 80 11.53 16.43 10.81
C GLU A 80 12.81 15.95 11.51
N SER A 81 13.41 14.85 11.04
CA SER A 81 14.66 14.35 11.60
C SER A 81 15.85 15.29 11.36
N ALA A 82 15.87 16.08 10.29
CA ALA A 82 16.88 17.09 10.04
C ALA A 82 16.72 18.30 10.98
N GLU A 83 15.49 18.76 11.20
CA GLU A 83 15.16 19.82 12.14
C GLU A 83 15.50 19.45 13.59
N GLU A 84 15.18 18.21 14.00
CA GLU A 84 15.49 17.71 15.33
C GLU A 84 17.00 17.62 15.57
N ARG A 85 17.77 17.12 14.59
CA ARG A 85 19.24 17.11 14.66
C ARG A 85 19.81 18.53 14.78
N ALA A 86 19.29 19.48 14.00
CA ALA A 86 19.72 20.87 14.07
C ALA A 86 19.39 21.52 15.43
N ARG A 87 18.27 21.13 16.06
CA ARG A 87 17.90 21.59 17.40
C ARG A 87 18.83 21.01 18.47
N ILE A 88 19.13 19.71 18.42
CA ILE A 88 20.05 19.05 19.35
C ILE A 88 21.44 19.68 19.27
N ASP A 89 21.94 19.92 18.05
CA ASP A 89 23.26 20.52 17.84
C ASP A 89 23.35 21.95 18.42
N ARG A 90 22.30 22.78 18.22
CA ARG A 90 22.22 24.10 18.88
C ARG A 90 22.22 23.99 20.40
N MET A 91 21.40 23.11 20.96
CA MET A 91 21.33 22.93 22.41
C MET A 91 22.65 22.43 23.01
N GLN A 92 23.36 21.53 22.31
CA GLN A 92 24.70 21.11 22.74
C GLN A 92 25.69 22.27 22.68
N ARG A 93 25.71 23.05 21.59
CA ARG A 93 26.58 24.24 21.48
C ARG A 93 26.31 25.28 22.56
N ASP A 94 25.06 25.46 22.96
CA ASP A 94 24.71 26.40 24.02
C ASP A 94 25.10 25.86 25.42
N LEU A 95 25.06 24.54 25.62
CA LEU A 95 25.45 23.90 26.89
C LEU A 95 26.98 23.92 27.12
N PHE A 96 27.77 23.86 26.04
CA PHE A 96 29.24 23.85 26.10
C PHE A 96 29.89 25.19 25.75
N GLN A 97 29.11 26.21 25.40
CA GLN A 97 29.64 27.57 25.33
C GLN A 97 29.92 28.04 26.76
N PRO A 98 31.18 28.37 27.11
CA PRO A 98 31.45 29.03 28.37
C PRO A 98 30.67 30.34 28.35
N GLU A 99 29.93 30.61 29.42
CA GLU A 99 29.34 31.93 29.68
C GLU A 99 30.41 32.96 29.33
N ARG A 100 30.24 33.71 28.23
CA ARG A 100 31.09 34.86 27.97
C ARG A 100 30.78 35.84 29.08
N THR A 101 31.61 35.81 30.12
CA THR A 101 31.59 36.77 31.20
C THR A 101 31.68 38.14 30.54
N PRO A 102 30.69 39.04 30.73
CA PRO A 102 30.76 40.39 30.18
C PRO A 102 31.80 41.15 31.01
N GLY A 103 33.06 41.02 30.62
CA GLY A 103 34.20 41.58 31.36
C GLY A 103 35.57 41.34 30.74
N ASP A 104 35.65 40.85 29.50
CA ASP A 104 36.92 40.72 28.77
C ASP A 104 37.12 41.87 27.76
N GLU A 105 36.75 43.08 28.20
CA GLU A 105 37.30 44.32 27.68
C GLU A 105 38.06 44.98 28.84
N GLY A 106 39.38 44.84 28.85
CA GLY A 106 40.21 45.49 29.86
C GLY A 106 41.67 45.03 29.91
N ASP A 107 42.44 45.48 28.92
CA ASP A 107 43.82 46.01 29.05
C ASP A 107 44.93 45.11 29.63
N GLY A 108 45.97 44.83 28.83
CA GLY A 108 47.27 44.28 29.27
C GLY A 108 47.89 43.24 28.35
#